data_AF-A0A434UYJ2-F1
#
_entry.id   AF-A0A434UYJ2-F1
#
_cell.length_a   1.000
_cell.length_b   1.000
_cell.length_c   1.000
_cell.angle_alpha   90.00
_cell.angle_beta   90.00
_cell.angle_gamma   90.00
#
_symmetry.space_group_name_H-M   'P 1'
#
loop_
_entity.id
_entity.type
_entity.pdbx_description
1 polymer ?
#
loop_
_entity_poly.entity_id
_entity_poly.type
_entity_poly.pdbx_seq_one_letter_code
_entity_poly.pdbx_strand_id
1 'polypeptide(L)'
;ACAPERKASAVEKLAAADALRSGAQAAKRAMDELGIAASSPDLPRAEEADYKVAPVFNVPGKKRAWVDFQNDVTVKDIKLAHAENMRPVEHLKRYTTLGMATDQGKTANVTGLAVMAELTGRTIPETGTTI
;
A
#
# COMPACT_ATOMS: atom_id res chain seq x y z
N ALA A 1 -17.98 -5.10 -18.15
CA ALA A 1 -17.32 -6.41 -18.30
C ALA A 1 -16.83 -6.84 -16.93
N CYS A 2 -17.22 -8.04 -16.50
CA CYS A 2 -16.88 -8.63 -15.19
C CYS A 2 -15.35 -8.76 -15.08
N ALA A 3 -14.74 -8.12 -14.07
CA ALA A 3 -13.31 -8.25 -13.83
C ALA A 3 -13.02 -9.68 -13.30
N PRO A 4 -11.95 -10.34 -13.75
CA PRO A 4 -11.60 -11.68 -13.31
C PRO A 4 -11.32 -11.69 -11.80
N GLU A 5 -11.75 -12.76 -11.13
CA GLU A 5 -11.55 -13.02 -9.71
C GLU A 5 -10.05 -12.93 -9.36
N ARG A 6 -9.67 -11.83 -8.70
CA ARG A 6 -8.31 -11.68 -8.16
C ARG A 6 -8.22 -12.54 -6.90
N LYS A 7 -7.30 -13.51 -6.91
CA LYS A 7 -6.99 -14.33 -5.74
C LYS A 7 -6.76 -13.43 -4.53
N ALA A 8 -7.58 -13.59 -3.50
CA ALA A 8 -7.42 -12.91 -2.23
C ALA A 8 -6.02 -13.24 -1.68
N SER A 9 -5.13 -12.25 -1.62
CA SER A 9 -3.88 -12.37 -0.87
C SER A 9 -4.22 -12.48 0.62
N ALA A 10 -3.38 -13.22 1.35
CA ALA A 10 -3.54 -13.57 2.77
C ALA A 10 -4.16 -12.44 3.60
N VAL A 11 -5.22 -12.77 4.35
CA VAL A 11 -5.85 -11.89 5.33
C VAL A 11 -4.84 -11.69 6.45
N GLU A 12 -4.06 -10.62 6.35
CA GLU A 12 -3.16 -10.17 7.40
C GLU A 12 -4.03 -9.60 8.52
N LYS A 13 -4.31 -10.38 9.56
CA LYS A 13 -4.99 -9.98 10.81
C LYS A 13 -5.02 -8.46 11.07
N LEU A 14 -6.07 -7.76 10.63
CA LEU A 14 -6.25 -6.29 10.78
C LEU A 14 -7.21 -5.93 11.93
N ALA A 15 -7.67 -6.90 12.73
CA ALA A 15 -8.54 -6.61 13.87
C ALA A 15 -7.75 -5.92 14.99
N ALA A 16 -8.43 -5.06 15.77
CA ALA A 16 -7.80 -4.36 16.89
C ALA A 16 -7.23 -5.33 17.95
N ALA A 17 -7.91 -6.45 18.18
CA ALA A 17 -7.42 -7.51 19.07
C ALA A 17 -6.08 -8.11 18.61
N ASP A 18 -5.87 -8.24 17.30
CA ASP A 18 -4.63 -8.76 16.74
C ASP A 18 -3.46 -7.77 16.90
N ALA A 19 -3.72 -6.47 16.71
CA ALA A 19 -2.72 -5.43 16.93
C ALA A 19 -2.26 -5.36 18.40
N LEU A 20 -3.19 -5.45 19.35
CA LEU A 20 -2.87 -5.51 20.78
C LEU A 20 -2.02 -6.73 21.12
N ARG A 21 -2.41 -7.89 20.59
CA ARG A 21 -1.72 -9.16 20.83
C ARG A 21 -0.32 -9.17 20.22
N SER A 22 -0.17 -8.71 18.98
CA SER A 22 1.12 -8.66 18.28
C SER A 22 2.07 -7.65 18.92
N GLY A 23 1.56 -6.48 19.33
CA GLY A 23 2.33 -5.47 20.06
C GLY A 23 2.87 -6.00 21.39
N ALA A 24 2.03 -6.66 22.19
CA ALA A 24 2.47 -7.26 23.45
C ALA A 24 3.52 -8.37 23.26
N GLN A 25 3.36 -9.19 22.22
CA GLN A 25 4.33 -10.24 21.88
C GLN A 25 5.66 -9.64 21.41
N ALA A 26 5.63 -8.61 20.57
CA ALA A 26 6.84 -7.93 20.10
C ALA A 26 7.58 -7.25 21.26
N ALA A 27 6.87 -6.59 22.17
CA ALA A 27 7.45 -5.98 23.36
C ALA A 27 8.12 -7.03 24.27
N LYS A 28 7.47 -8.17 24.50
CA LYS A 28 8.06 -9.26 25.29
C LYS A 28 9.37 -9.78 24.66
N ARG A 29 9.37 -10.03 23.35
CA ARG A 29 10.57 -10.47 22.62
C ARG A 29 11.71 -9.46 22.76
N ALA A 30 11.42 -8.17 22.58
CA ALA A 30 12.42 -7.12 22.75
C ALA A 30 12.99 -7.08 24.18
N MET A 31 12.15 -7.27 25.20
CA MET A 31 12.61 -7.33 26.60
C MET A 31 13.47 -8.56 26.87
N ASP A 32 13.08 -9.73 26.36
CA ASP A 32 13.86 -10.97 26.46
C ASP A 32 15.24 -10.82 25.80
N GLU A 33 15.32 -10.18 24.62
CA GLU A 33 16.58 -9.87 23.93
C GLU A 33 17.48 -8.91 24.71
N LEU A 34 16.88 -7.99 25.47
CA LEU A 34 17.59 -7.08 26.36
C LEU A 34 17.94 -7.72 27.73
N GLY A 35 17.54 -8.96 27.98
CA GLY A 35 17.73 -9.65 29.26
C GLY A 35 16.89 -9.07 30.41
N ILE A 36 15.83 -8.33 30.08
CA ILE A 36 14.92 -7.72 31.05
C ILE A 36 13.74 -8.66 31.26
N ALA A 37 13.57 -9.15 32.49
CA ALA A 37 12.40 -9.95 32.83
C ALA A 37 11.13 -9.08 32.76
N ALA A 38 10.26 -9.37 31.79
CA ALA A 38 8.99 -8.68 31.60
C ALA A 38 7.82 -9.68 31.57
N SER A 39 6.74 -9.35 32.26
CA SER A 39 5.48 -10.07 32.15
C SER A 39 4.62 -9.48 31.04
N SER A 40 3.77 -10.32 30.44
CA SER A 40 2.76 -9.83 29.50
C SER A 40 1.67 -9.05 30.25
N PRO A 41 1.26 -7.87 29.76
CA PRO A 41 0.19 -7.11 30.37
C PRO A 41 -1.16 -7.82 30.14
N ASP A 42 -2.12 -7.52 31.01
CA ASP A 42 -3.52 -7.85 30.72
C ASP A 42 -4.01 -6.92 29.61
N LEU A 43 -4.50 -7.50 28.51
CA LEU A 43 -4.89 -6.75 27.32
C LEU A 43 -6.37 -6.42 27.36
N PRO A 44 -6.78 -5.19 26.96
CA PRO A 44 -8.18 -4.86 26.87
C PRO A 44 -8.87 -5.75 25.82
N ARG A 45 -10.11 -6.15 26.10
CA ARG A 45 -10.93 -6.88 25.14
C ARG A 45 -11.26 -5.96 23.97
N ALA A 46 -10.86 -6.36 22.77
CA ALA A 46 -11.17 -5.67 21.53
C ALA A 46 -11.98 -6.56 20.60
N GLU A 47 -12.61 -5.94 19.61
CA GLU A 47 -13.37 -6.65 18.59
C GLU A 47 -12.45 -7.54 17.74
N GLU A 48 -12.90 -8.77 17.52
CA GLU A 48 -12.34 -9.70 16.55
C GLU A 48 -13.31 -9.72 15.37
N ALA A 49 -12.89 -9.16 14.24
CA ALA A 49 -13.74 -9.04 13.05
C ALA A 49 -12.98 -9.51 11.81
N ASP A 50 -13.62 -10.40 11.06
CA ASP A 50 -13.18 -10.74 9.72
C ASP A 50 -13.60 -9.62 8.76
N TYR A 51 -12.64 -9.06 8.04
CA TYR A 51 -12.88 -8.03 7.05
C TYR A 51 -12.44 -8.54 5.67
N LYS A 52 -13.16 -8.11 4.63
CA LYS A 52 -12.83 -8.41 3.23
C LYS A 52 -12.57 -7.10 2.52
N VAL A 53 -11.35 -6.91 2.02
CA VAL A 53 -10.95 -5.73 1.25
C VAL A 53 -10.78 -6.12 -0.21
N ALA A 54 -11.46 -5.39 -1.10
CA ALA A 54 -11.25 -5.51 -2.54
C ALA A 54 -10.15 -4.54 -3.00
N PRO A 55 -9.17 -4.99 -3.81
CA PRO A 55 -8.08 -4.14 -4.29
C PRO A 55 -8.53 -3.25 -5.46
N VAL A 56 -9.25 -2.16 -5.16
CA VAL A 56 -9.73 -1.18 -6.15
C VAL A 56 -8.86 0.07 -6.07
N PHE A 57 -7.94 0.22 -7.02
CA PHE A 57 -6.98 1.34 -7.06
C PHE A 57 -7.31 2.42 -8.10
N ASN A 58 -8.14 2.09 -9.08
CA ASN A 58 -8.56 3.01 -10.13
C ASN A 58 -9.95 2.63 -10.65
N VAL A 59 -10.78 3.64 -10.90
CA VAL A 59 -12.13 3.47 -11.46
C VAL A 59 -12.20 4.24 -12.78
N PRO A 60 -12.54 3.58 -13.91
CA PRO A 60 -12.66 4.25 -15.20
C PRO A 60 -13.67 5.40 -15.18
N GLY A 61 -13.31 6.54 -15.77
CA GLY A 61 -14.17 7.72 -15.85
C GLY A 61 -13.68 8.75 -16.85
N LYS A 62 -14.50 9.78 -17.11
CA LYS A 62 -14.19 10.89 -18.04
C LYS A 62 -13.48 12.08 -17.38
N LYS A 63 -13.55 12.19 -16.05
CA LYS A 63 -12.93 13.26 -15.27
C LYS A 63 -11.51 12.88 -14.85
N ARG A 64 -10.74 13.84 -14.30
CA ARG A 64 -9.42 13.59 -13.74
C ARG A 64 -9.51 12.59 -12.57
N ALA A 65 -8.64 11.59 -12.58
CA ALA A 65 -8.44 10.65 -11.49
C ALA A 65 -7.10 10.99 -10.83
N TRP A 66 -7.16 11.63 -9.66
CA TRP A 66 -6.00 12.14 -8.92
C TRP A 66 -5.28 11.01 -8.20
N VAL A 67 -3.94 11.09 -8.17
CA VAL A 67 -3.06 10.11 -7.50
C VAL A 67 -2.17 10.82 -6.48
N ASP A 68 -1.55 11.93 -6.86
CA ASP A 68 -0.80 12.80 -5.94
C ASP A 68 -1.46 14.18 -5.96
N PHE A 69 -2.06 14.57 -4.83
CA PHE A 69 -2.77 15.84 -4.75
C PHE A 69 -1.84 17.04 -4.67
N GLN A 70 -0.67 16.88 -4.07
CA GLN A 70 0.21 18.02 -3.83
C GLN A 70 1.00 18.39 -5.09
N ASN A 71 1.38 17.39 -5.89
CA ASN A 71 2.06 17.59 -7.17
C ASN A 71 1.11 17.52 -8.38
N ASP A 72 -0.21 17.53 -8.15
CA ASP A 72 -1.24 17.47 -9.20
C ASP A 72 -1.11 16.27 -10.18
N VAL A 73 -0.57 15.13 -9.72
CA VAL A 73 -0.37 13.95 -10.55
C VAL A 73 -1.66 13.14 -10.68
N THR A 74 -2.00 12.75 -11.90
CA THR A 74 -3.19 11.95 -12.22
C THR A 74 -2.85 10.60 -12.86
N VAL A 75 -3.85 9.72 -12.95
CA VAL A 75 -3.76 8.45 -13.71
C VAL A 75 -3.35 8.68 -15.18
N LYS A 76 -3.73 9.82 -15.77
CA LYS A 76 -3.35 10.18 -17.15
C LYS A 76 -1.84 10.34 -17.27
N ASP A 77 -1.20 10.96 -16.28
CA ASP A 77 0.24 11.24 -16.31
C ASP A 77 1.06 9.95 -16.15
N ILE A 78 0.57 9.02 -15.33
CA ILE A 78 1.16 7.68 -15.21
C ILE A 78 1.03 6.90 -16.53
N LYS A 79 -0.14 6.97 -17.18
CA LYS A 79 -0.34 6.36 -18.51
C LYS A 79 0.57 6.95 -19.57
N LEU A 80 0.77 8.27 -19.54
CA LEU A 80 1.68 8.96 -20.45
C LEU A 80 3.12 8.51 -20.21
N ALA A 81 3.59 8.51 -18.96
CA ALA A 81 4.92 8.03 -18.60
C ALA A 81 5.13 6.58 -19.07
N HIS A 82 4.14 5.71 -18.89
CA HIS A 82 4.18 4.33 -19.41
C HIS A 82 4.29 4.28 -20.94
N ALA A 83 3.49 5.07 -21.65
CA ALA A 83 3.53 5.17 -23.12
C ALA A 83 4.88 5.68 -23.63
N GLU A 84 5.54 6.55 -22.88
CA GLU A 84 6.90 7.06 -23.14
C GLU A 84 8.01 6.13 -22.59
N ASN A 85 7.67 4.88 -22.26
CA ASN A 85 8.60 3.83 -21.88
C ASN A 85 9.29 4.04 -20.51
N MET A 86 8.71 4.84 -19.61
CA MET A 86 9.14 4.98 -18.21
C MET A 86 8.70 3.76 -17.39
N ARG A 87 9.26 2.59 -17.67
CA ARG A 87 8.87 1.31 -17.04
C ARG A 87 9.35 1.16 -15.59
N PRO A 88 10.61 1.51 -15.24
CA PRO A 88 11.04 1.48 -13.86
C PRO A 88 10.28 2.50 -13.03
N VAL A 89 9.88 2.14 -11.81
CA VAL A 89 9.17 3.03 -10.88
C VAL A 89 9.97 4.31 -10.61
N GLU A 90 11.28 4.19 -10.54
CA GLU A 90 12.18 5.33 -10.39
C GLU A 90 12.11 6.34 -11.53
N HIS A 91 11.89 5.87 -12.76
CA HIS A 91 11.68 6.74 -13.92
C HIS A 91 10.29 7.36 -13.89
N LEU A 92 9.26 6.58 -13.54
CA LEU A 92 7.90 7.09 -13.35
C LEU A 92 7.89 8.25 -12.35
N LYS A 93 8.52 8.07 -11.18
CA LYS A 93 8.62 9.10 -10.14
C LYS A 93 9.30 10.37 -10.66
N ARG A 94 10.47 10.24 -11.31
CA ARG A 94 11.21 11.40 -11.84
C ARG A 94 10.48 12.10 -12.98
N TYR A 95 9.75 11.36 -13.81
CA TYR A 95 9.00 11.91 -14.93
C TYR A 95 7.73 12.64 -14.49
N THR A 96 6.99 12.07 -13.54
CA THR A 96 5.68 12.59 -13.11
C THR A 96 5.73 13.46 -11.85
N THR A 97 6.85 13.46 -11.12
CA THR A 97 7.00 14.00 -9.75
C THR A 97 6.17 13.28 -8.68
N LEU A 98 5.63 12.09 -8.99
CA LEU A 98 4.85 11.26 -8.07
C LEU A 98 5.62 10.99 -6.75
N GLY A 99 5.01 11.37 -5.63
CA GLY A 99 5.51 11.08 -4.28
C GLY A 99 6.74 11.89 -3.87
N MET A 100 7.10 12.93 -4.63
CA MET A 100 8.18 13.87 -4.29
C MET A 100 7.71 15.09 -3.49
N ALA A 101 6.43 15.10 -3.12
CA ALA A 101 5.82 16.16 -2.33
C ALA A 101 6.24 16.08 -0.85
N THR A 102 5.82 17.04 -0.02
CA THR A 102 6.22 17.08 1.40
C THR A 102 5.67 15.91 2.22
N ASP A 103 4.62 15.24 1.76
CA ASP A 103 4.09 14.03 2.37
C ASP A 103 4.96 12.78 2.08
N GLN A 104 5.96 12.90 1.20
CA GLN A 104 6.82 11.81 0.71
C GLN A 104 6.02 10.64 0.11
N GLY A 105 4.90 10.95 -0.54
CA GLY A 105 4.08 9.97 -1.25
C GLY A 105 3.35 8.97 -0.37
N LYS A 106 3.15 9.27 0.92
CA LYS A 106 2.37 8.41 1.85
C LYS A 106 0.97 8.10 1.32
N THR A 107 0.36 9.05 0.61
CA THR A 107 -0.98 8.90 0.03
C THR A 107 -0.97 8.49 -1.44
N ALA A 108 0.16 8.69 -2.14
CA ALA A 108 0.23 8.59 -3.60
C ALA A 108 0.99 7.34 -4.10
N ASN A 109 2.03 6.89 -3.41
CA ASN A 109 2.97 5.88 -3.92
C ASN A 109 2.29 4.54 -4.21
N VAL A 110 1.51 4.01 -3.26
CA VAL A 110 0.84 2.71 -3.43
C VAL A 110 -0.18 2.77 -4.58
N THR A 111 -0.95 3.84 -4.65
CA THR A 111 -1.94 4.06 -5.72
C THR A 111 -1.25 4.17 -7.08
N GLY A 112 -0.16 4.95 -7.19
CA GLY A 112 0.59 5.10 -8.44
C GLY A 112 1.23 3.80 -8.90
N LEU A 113 1.78 3.01 -7.97
CA LEU A 113 2.30 1.67 -8.25
C LEU A 113 1.20 0.71 -8.72
N ALA A 114 0.03 0.74 -8.09
CA ALA A 114 -1.08 -0.10 -8.49
C ALA A 114 -1.59 0.22 -9.91
N VAL A 115 -1.64 1.50 -10.27
CA VAL A 115 -1.96 1.93 -11.65
C VAL A 115 -0.90 1.43 -12.63
N MET A 116 0.38 1.54 -12.28
CA MET A 116 1.47 1.04 -13.14
C MET A 116 1.47 -0.50 -13.27
N ALA A 117 1.14 -1.21 -12.20
CA ALA A 117 0.99 -2.66 -12.18
C ALA A 117 -0.13 -3.10 -13.14
N GLU A 118 -1.27 -2.41 -13.11
CA GLU A 118 -2.38 -2.64 -14.04
C GLU A 118 -1.95 -2.41 -15.50
N LEU A 119 -1.20 -1.35 -15.79
CA LEU A 119 -0.71 -1.05 -17.15
C LEU A 119 0.32 -2.07 -17.66
N THR A 120 1.13 -2.63 -16.78
CA THR A 120 2.19 -3.58 -17.14
C THR A 120 1.74 -5.04 -17.06
N GLY A 121 0.54 -5.32 -16.58
CA GLY A 121 0.05 -6.69 -16.35
C GLY A 121 0.82 -7.43 -15.25
N ARG A 122 1.45 -6.69 -14.32
CA ARG A 122 2.26 -7.24 -13.21
C ARG A 122 1.52 -7.05 -11.89
N THR A 123 1.97 -7.74 -10.85
CA THR A 123 1.53 -7.47 -9.47
C THR A 123 2.22 -6.23 -8.91
N ILE A 124 1.66 -5.64 -7.83
CA ILE A 124 2.29 -4.50 -7.14
C ILE A 124 3.71 -4.85 -6.65
N PRO A 125 3.94 -6.01 -5.99
CA PRO A 125 5.30 -6.41 -5.58
C PRO A 125 6.28 -6.53 -6.75
N GLU A 126 5.84 -7.06 -7.90
CA GLU A 126 6.69 -7.19 -9.09
C GLU A 126 7.00 -5.85 -9.76
N THR A 127 6.05 -4.91 -9.71
CA THR A 127 6.22 -3.56 -10.27
C THR A 127 7.30 -2.79 -9.51
N GLY A 128 7.51 -3.14 -8.23
CA GLY A 128 8.57 -2.65 -7.37
C GLY A 128 8.07 -1.57 -6.42
N THR A 129 8.55 -1.59 -5.19
CA THR A 129 8.41 -0.47 -4.25
C THR A 129 9.74 0.26 -4.20
N THR A 130 9.70 1.59 -4.21
CA THR A 130 10.86 2.39 -3.78
C THR A 130 10.68 2.57 -2.28
N ILE A 131 11.57 1.96 -1.50
CA ILE A 131 11.79 2.29 -0.08
C ILE A 131 12.33 3.72 0.03
#